data_AF-A0A7J0EI27-F1
#
_entry.id   AF-A0A7J0EI27-F1
#
_cell.length_a   1.000
_cell.length_b   1.000
_cell.length_c   1.000
_cell.angle_alpha   90.00
_cell.angle_beta   90.00
_cell.angle_gamma   90.00
#
_symmetry.space_group_name_H-M   'P 1'
#
loop_
_entity.id
_entity.type
_entity.pdbx_description
1 polymer ?
#
loop_
_entity_poly.entity_id
_entity_poly.type
_entity_poly.pdbx_seq_one_letter_code
_entity_poly.pdbx_strand_id
1 'polypeptide(L)'
;MPFFFSCGFIFVSILIGPLKVIPYIFCSFQIPTNAAGLIEYRAHPFWVQKYCPFHEHDGTPRCCSCERMEPRETRFVNLDDGRKLCLECLDSAIMDTNQCQPLYLDIQEFYEGLNMKVEQQVPLLLVERQALNEAMDGERSGHHHMPETRGLCLSEEQTVSTILKRPRIGAGNRVMNMITEPYKLIRRCDVTAILILYGLPRLLTGSILAHEMMHAWLRLQGYRTLSQDVEEGICQVLAHLWLQSQIMSISGSNIASTSSSAPVARSSKQGTSSPFERKLGDFFKHQIESDTSPVYGNGFRAGNHAVLKYGLRRTLDHIRLTGNFPY
;
A
#
# COMPACT_ATOMS: atom_id res chain seq x y z
N MET A 1 -6.91 12.54 3.36
CA MET A 1 -6.18 12.07 4.55
C MET A 1 -5.17 11.03 4.09
N PRO A 2 -4.06 10.80 4.81
CA PRO A 2 -3.04 9.84 4.39
C PRO A 2 -3.44 8.38 4.58
N PHE A 3 -3.35 7.55 3.53
CA PHE A 3 -3.26 6.11 3.74
C PHE A 3 -1.95 5.73 4.43
N PHE A 4 -2.06 5.10 5.60
CA PHE A 4 -0.93 4.58 6.34
C PHE A 4 -0.76 3.09 6.10
N PHE A 5 0.40 2.74 5.55
CA PHE A 5 1.12 1.58 6.04
C PHE A 5 2.15 2.11 7.02
N SER A 6 1.79 2.08 8.30
CA SER A 6 2.77 2.31 9.34
C SER A 6 3.90 1.29 9.16
N CYS A 7 5.14 1.78 9.02
CA CYS A 7 6.33 1.05 9.49
C CYS A 7 6.22 0.96 11.04
N GLY A 8 5.12 0.37 11.52
CA GLY A 8 4.82 0.23 12.93
C GLY A 8 5.82 -0.76 13.47
N PHE A 9 6.53 -0.34 14.52
CA PHE A 9 7.45 -1.15 15.33
C PHE A 9 7.40 -2.61 14.95
N ILE A 10 8.30 -3.02 14.05
CA ILE A 10 8.42 -4.44 13.71
C ILE A 10 8.66 -5.12 15.06
N PHE A 11 7.69 -5.87 15.57
CA PHE A 11 7.89 -6.67 16.77
C PHE A 11 8.86 -7.78 16.37
N VAL A 12 10.14 -7.46 16.47
CA VAL A 12 11.20 -8.36 16.06
C VAL A 12 11.35 -9.39 17.16
N SER A 13 11.03 -10.63 16.84
CA SER A 13 11.22 -11.73 17.79
C SER A 13 12.73 -11.96 17.98
N ILE A 14 13.17 -11.94 19.24
CA ILE A 14 14.49 -12.43 19.62
C ILE A 14 14.43 -13.95 19.55
N LEU A 15 15.23 -14.55 18.67
CA LEU A 15 15.30 -15.99 18.51
C LEU A 15 16.71 -16.46 18.81
N ILE A 16 16.81 -17.63 19.45
CA ILE A 16 18.06 -18.27 19.83
C ILE A 16 18.14 -19.63 19.12
N GLY A 17 19.23 -19.91 18.41
CA GLY A 17 19.37 -21.17 17.67
C GLY A 17 20.82 -21.56 17.34
N PRO A 18 21.03 -22.76 16.78
CA PRO A 18 22.36 -23.26 16.43
C PRO A 18 23.02 -22.48 15.28
N LEU A 19 24.34 -22.66 15.11
CA LEU A 19 25.19 -21.88 14.19
C LEU A 19 24.71 -21.81 12.72
N LYS A 20 23.93 -22.80 12.25
CA LYS A 20 23.49 -22.95 10.86
C LYS A 20 22.22 -22.14 10.49
N VAL A 21 21.72 -21.29 11.40
CA VAL A 21 20.36 -20.74 11.30
C VAL A 21 20.27 -19.45 10.48
N ILE A 22 21.36 -18.71 10.30
CA ILE A 22 21.39 -17.44 9.56
C ILE A 22 22.35 -17.61 8.38
N PRO A 23 21.88 -17.51 7.13
CA PRO A 23 22.79 -17.53 5.99
C PRO A 23 23.71 -16.30 6.05
N TYR A 24 24.98 -16.48 5.67
CA TYR A 24 26.02 -15.42 5.63
C TYR A 24 25.68 -14.21 4.73
N ILE A 25 24.50 -14.21 4.11
CA ILE A 25 23.94 -13.21 3.19
C ILE A 25 23.87 -11.79 3.82
N PHE A 26 23.76 -11.68 5.15
CA PHE A 26 23.59 -10.38 5.83
C PHE A 26 24.80 -9.90 6.62
N CYS A 27 25.68 -10.78 7.14
CA CYS A 27 26.80 -10.37 8.00
C CYS A 27 28.16 -10.81 7.42
N SER A 28 29.14 -9.91 7.40
CA SER A 28 30.52 -10.23 6.97
C SER A 28 31.33 -11.01 8.00
N PHE A 29 30.82 -11.13 9.22
CA PHE A 29 31.48 -11.86 10.32
C PHE A 29 30.53 -12.91 10.90
N GLN A 30 31.10 -13.97 11.46
CA GLN A 30 30.35 -14.98 12.21
C GLN A 30 29.68 -14.29 13.41
N ILE A 31 28.36 -14.44 13.52
CA ILE A 31 27.60 -13.82 14.61
C ILE A 31 28.08 -14.46 15.93
N PRO A 32 28.50 -13.65 16.93
CA PRO A 32 29.05 -14.18 18.17
C PRO A 32 28.01 -15.03 18.89
N THR A 33 28.47 -16.11 19.52
CA THR A 33 27.62 -16.98 20.34
C THR A 33 27.56 -16.46 21.77
N ASN A 34 26.41 -16.63 22.42
CA ASN A 34 26.27 -16.36 23.84
C ASN A 34 27.02 -17.41 24.67
N ALA A 35 27.02 -17.25 26.00
CA ALA A 35 27.71 -18.17 26.93
C ALA A 35 27.26 -19.65 26.82
N ALA A 36 26.09 -19.91 26.23
CA ALA A 36 25.57 -21.25 25.96
C ALA A 36 25.93 -21.80 24.55
N GLY A 37 26.75 -21.07 23.78
CA GLY A 37 27.14 -21.47 22.42
C GLY A 37 26.05 -21.25 21.36
N LEU A 38 25.01 -20.47 21.66
CA LEU A 38 23.88 -20.22 20.76
C LEU A 38 23.97 -18.84 20.11
N ILE A 39 23.39 -18.70 18.91
CA ILE A 39 23.34 -17.43 18.19
C ILE A 39 22.00 -16.73 18.44
N GLU A 40 22.08 -15.47 18.83
CA GLU A 40 20.93 -14.57 18.86
C GLU A 40 20.70 -13.94 17.49
N TYR A 41 19.46 -14.00 17.03
CA TYR A 41 19.06 -13.37 15.77
C TYR A 41 17.68 -12.76 15.83
N ARG A 42 17.40 -11.99 14.80
CA ARG A 42 16.16 -11.28 14.56
C ARG A 42 15.48 -11.87 13.34
N ALA A 43 14.15 -11.81 13.32
CA ALA A 43 13.39 -12.21 12.15
C ALA A 43 12.33 -11.18 11.84
N HIS A 44 12.17 -10.86 10.55
CA HIS A 44 11.01 -10.11 10.11
C HIS A 44 9.74 -10.92 10.45
N PRO A 45 8.74 -10.36 11.17
CA PRO A 45 7.61 -11.10 11.72
C PRO A 45 6.78 -11.81 10.63
N PHE A 46 6.53 -11.13 9.51
CA PHE A 46 5.82 -11.73 8.38
C PHE A 46 6.71 -12.57 7.44
N TRP A 47 7.80 -11.97 6.90
CA TRP A 47 8.63 -12.65 5.89
C TRP A 47 9.49 -13.77 6.47
N VAL A 48 9.67 -13.80 7.80
CA VAL A 48 10.59 -14.68 8.52
C VAL A 48 12.03 -14.53 7.99
N GLN A 49 12.36 -13.36 7.44
CA GLN A 49 13.70 -13.01 6.99
C GLN A 49 14.58 -12.88 8.22
N LYS A 50 15.53 -13.79 8.39
CA LYS A 50 16.46 -13.82 9.53
C LYS A 50 17.65 -12.90 9.29
N TYR A 51 18.04 -12.11 10.29
CA TYR A 51 19.17 -11.20 10.22
C TYR A 51 19.84 -11.01 11.58
N CYS A 52 21.09 -10.52 11.56
CA CYS A 52 21.85 -10.16 12.76
C CYS A 52 21.24 -8.91 13.44
N PRO A 53 21.09 -8.88 14.78
CA PRO A 53 20.56 -7.71 15.49
C PRO A 53 21.29 -6.39 15.19
N PHE A 54 22.57 -6.45 14.80
CA PHE A 54 23.34 -5.27 14.40
C PHE A 54 22.68 -4.46 13.27
N HIS A 55 21.96 -5.13 12.36
CA HIS A 55 21.28 -4.47 11.24
C HIS A 55 20.06 -3.62 11.65
N GLU A 56 19.63 -3.69 12.92
CA GLU A 56 18.62 -2.77 13.45
C GLU A 56 19.18 -1.35 13.66
N HIS A 57 20.50 -1.20 13.73
CA HIS A 57 21.16 0.06 14.14
C HIS A 57 22.27 0.54 13.19
N ASP A 58 22.69 -0.28 12.22
CA ASP A 58 23.82 0.06 11.33
C ASP A 58 23.41 0.84 10.06
N GLY A 59 22.13 1.20 9.93
CA GLY A 59 21.60 1.89 8.77
C GLY A 59 21.35 0.99 7.55
N THR A 60 21.34 -0.35 7.74
CA THR A 60 20.95 -1.28 6.68
C THR A 60 19.55 -0.92 6.18
N PRO A 61 19.41 -0.58 4.88
CA PRO A 61 18.17 -0.06 4.36
C PRO A 61 17.15 -1.18 4.17
N ARG A 62 15.88 -0.79 4.19
CA ARG A 62 14.74 -1.68 3.96
C ARG A 62 14.04 -1.30 2.66
N CYS A 63 13.38 -2.28 2.06
CA CYS A 63 12.48 -2.04 0.96
C CYS A 63 11.30 -1.20 1.47
N CYS A 64 10.99 -0.08 0.84
CA CYS A 64 9.91 0.81 1.24
C CYS A 64 8.51 0.18 1.10
N SER A 65 8.40 -0.95 0.38
CA SER A 65 7.15 -1.67 0.18
C SER A 65 7.04 -2.93 1.04
N CYS A 66 8.02 -3.83 1.00
CA CYS A 66 7.93 -5.11 1.72
C CYS A 66 8.74 -5.17 3.02
N GLU A 67 9.43 -4.09 3.40
CA GLU A 67 10.18 -3.93 4.66
C GLU A 67 11.34 -4.90 4.91
N ARG A 68 11.57 -5.84 3.97
CA ARG A 68 12.75 -6.70 3.96
C ARG A 68 14.01 -5.85 3.88
N MET A 69 15.03 -6.24 4.64
CA MET A 69 16.34 -5.62 4.62
C MET A 69 17.08 -5.92 3.31
N GLU A 70 17.87 -4.96 2.83
CA GLU A 70 18.76 -5.11 1.68
C GLU A 70 19.85 -6.16 1.95
N PRO A 71 19.86 -7.29 1.22
CA PRO A 71 20.93 -8.28 1.32
C PRO A 71 22.26 -7.72 0.82
N ARG A 72 23.40 -8.24 1.30
CA ARG A 72 24.72 -7.77 0.83
C ARG A 72 24.98 -8.08 -0.65
N GLU A 73 24.49 -9.23 -1.10
CA GLU A 73 24.73 -9.76 -2.45
C GLU A 73 23.85 -9.11 -3.52
N THR A 74 22.75 -8.45 -3.10
CA THR A 74 21.76 -7.89 -4.02
C THR A 74 21.48 -6.45 -3.65
N ARG A 75 21.75 -5.54 -4.58
CA ARG A 75 21.45 -4.11 -4.38
C ARG A 75 20.01 -3.80 -4.74
N PHE A 76 19.31 -3.17 -3.80
CA PHE A 76 18.01 -2.57 -4.03
C PHE A 76 18.13 -1.37 -4.98
N VAL A 77 17.00 -1.03 -5.58
CA VAL A 77 16.89 0.10 -6.49
C VAL A 77 16.62 1.36 -5.67
N ASN A 78 17.41 2.40 -5.90
CA ASN A 78 17.22 3.70 -5.24
C ASN A 78 16.25 4.54 -6.08
N LEU A 79 15.19 5.03 -5.43
CA LEU A 79 14.26 6.02 -5.98
C LEU A 79 14.80 7.43 -5.73
N ASP A 80 14.31 8.41 -6.49
CA ASP A 80 14.84 9.79 -6.46
C ASP A 80 14.54 10.50 -5.12
N ASP A 81 13.53 10.04 -4.40
CA ASP A 81 13.14 10.54 -3.07
C ASP A 81 13.86 9.84 -1.89
N GLY A 82 14.91 9.06 -2.19
CA GLY A 82 15.74 8.37 -1.19
C GLY A 82 15.18 7.04 -0.71
N ARG A 83 13.96 6.65 -1.11
CA ARG A 83 13.43 5.30 -0.82
C ARG A 83 14.23 4.24 -1.58
N LYS A 84 14.25 3.02 -1.02
CA LYS A 84 14.81 1.84 -1.69
C LYS A 84 13.74 0.80 -1.96
N LEU A 85 13.82 0.16 -3.12
CA LEU A 85 12.88 -0.88 -3.55
C LEU A 85 13.64 -2.17 -3.90
N CYS A 86 13.22 -3.31 -3.34
CA CYS A 86 13.81 -4.59 -3.71
C CYS A 86 13.39 -5.00 -5.13
N LEU A 87 14.16 -5.86 -5.78
CA LEU A 87 13.92 -6.26 -7.18
C LEU A 87 12.55 -6.94 -7.37
N GLU A 88 12.15 -7.81 -6.44
CA GLU A 88 10.83 -8.48 -6.50
C GLU A 88 9.66 -7.49 -6.36
N CYS A 89 9.81 -6.40 -5.59
CA CYS A 89 8.80 -5.33 -5.52
C CYS A 89 8.84 -4.44 -6.76
N LEU A 90 10.03 -4.21 -7.34
CA LEU A 90 10.20 -3.44 -8.56
C LEU A 90 9.46 -4.07 -9.75
N ASP A 91 9.38 -5.40 -9.82
CA ASP A 91 8.74 -6.13 -10.93
C ASP A 91 7.29 -5.71 -11.18
N SER A 92 6.58 -5.26 -10.15
CA SER A 92 5.20 -4.79 -10.24
C SER A 92 5.03 -3.31 -9.88
N ALA A 93 6.13 -2.56 -9.74
CA ALA A 93 6.08 -1.17 -9.33
C ALA A 93 5.51 -0.26 -10.41
N ILE A 94 4.59 0.62 -10.01
CA ILE A 94 3.97 1.61 -10.89
C ILE A 94 4.77 2.91 -10.78
N MET A 95 5.36 3.32 -11.90
CA MET A 95 6.37 4.38 -11.92
C MET A 95 5.89 5.70 -12.51
N ASP A 96 4.74 5.71 -13.19
CA ASP A 96 4.14 6.92 -13.77
C ASP A 96 2.60 6.80 -13.82
N THR A 97 1.94 7.93 -14.01
CA THR A 97 0.48 8.02 -13.98
C THR A 97 -0.19 7.17 -15.07
N ASN A 98 0.42 7.03 -16.25
CA ASN A 98 -0.14 6.24 -17.35
C ASN A 98 -0.14 4.75 -17.04
N GLN A 99 0.92 4.25 -16.38
CA GLN A 99 0.97 2.86 -15.91
C GLN A 99 -0.07 2.56 -14.83
N CYS A 100 -0.55 3.57 -14.11
CA CYS A 100 -1.56 3.41 -13.07
C CYS A 100 -2.97 3.27 -13.64
N GLN A 101 -3.22 3.64 -14.90
CA GLN A 101 -4.57 3.66 -15.45
C GLN A 101 -5.30 2.31 -15.47
N PRO A 102 -4.68 1.18 -15.87
CA PRO A 102 -5.34 -0.12 -15.79
C PRO A 102 -5.80 -0.44 -14.37
N LEU A 103 -4.97 -0.15 -13.38
CA LEU A 103 -5.31 -0.34 -11.97
C LEU A 103 -6.44 0.59 -11.51
N TYR A 104 -6.49 1.82 -12.02
CA TYR A 104 -7.59 2.74 -11.74
C TYR A 104 -8.92 2.21 -12.25
N LEU A 105 -8.95 1.68 -13.48
CA LEU A 105 -10.14 1.02 -14.04
C LEU A 105 -10.55 -0.22 -13.23
N ASP A 106 -9.59 -1.06 -12.84
CA ASP A 106 -9.85 -2.23 -11.98
C ASP A 106 -10.51 -1.83 -10.64
N ILE A 107 -10.08 -0.70 -10.05
CA ILE A 107 -10.67 -0.17 -8.81
C ILE A 107 -12.07 0.37 -9.07
N GLN A 108 -12.29 1.09 -10.18
CA GLN A 108 -13.64 1.56 -10.54
C GLN A 108 -14.61 0.39 -10.72
N GLU A 109 -14.19 -0.69 -11.39
CA GLU A 109 -14.98 -1.92 -11.55
C GLU A 109 -15.27 -2.57 -10.20
N PHE A 110 -14.27 -2.64 -9.29
CA PHE A 110 -14.47 -3.14 -7.93
C PHE A 110 -15.54 -2.36 -7.18
N TYR A 111 -15.51 -1.02 -7.23
CA TYR A 111 -16.51 -0.16 -6.59
C TYR A 111 -17.89 -0.31 -7.25
N GLU A 112 -17.96 -0.41 -8.57
CA GLU A 112 -19.22 -0.67 -9.28
C GLU A 112 -19.82 -2.03 -8.90
N GLY A 113 -18.99 -3.07 -8.75
CA GLY A 113 -19.41 -4.39 -8.25
C GLY A 113 -19.93 -4.40 -6.81
N LEU A 114 -19.60 -3.37 -6.01
CA LEU A 114 -20.15 -3.14 -4.68
C LEU A 114 -21.42 -2.26 -4.69
N ASN A 115 -21.95 -1.92 -5.87
CA ASN A 115 -23.00 -0.91 -6.07
C ASN A 115 -22.62 0.47 -5.50
N MET A 116 -21.34 0.82 -5.59
CA MET A 116 -20.74 2.05 -5.09
C MET A 116 -20.03 2.82 -6.22
N LYS A 117 -20.66 2.89 -7.39
CA LYS A 117 -20.11 3.58 -8.55
C LYS A 117 -19.74 5.03 -8.22
N VAL A 118 -18.50 5.41 -8.53
CA VAL A 118 -18.02 6.79 -8.44
C VAL A 118 -18.30 7.46 -9.79
N GLU A 119 -19.39 8.23 -9.86
CA GLU A 119 -19.86 8.85 -11.12
C GLU A 119 -18.91 9.95 -11.61
N GLN A 120 -18.28 10.66 -10.68
CA GLN A 120 -17.33 11.70 -11.02
C GLN A 120 -16.03 11.10 -11.55
N GLN A 121 -15.54 11.64 -12.66
CA GLN A 121 -14.18 11.34 -13.11
C GLN A 121 -13.17 12.06 -12.21
N VAL A 122 -12.64 11.36 -11.21
CA VAL A 122 -11.59 11.86 -10.31
C VAL A 122 -10.22 11.67 -10.96
N PRO A 123 -9.43 12.73 -11.18
CA PRO A 123 -8.06 12.60 -11.66
C PRO A 123 -7.19 11.78 -10.68
N LEU A 124 -6.48 10.79 -11.19
CA LEU A 124 -5.45 10.05 -10.45
C LEU A 124 -4.06 10.53 -10.88
N LEU A 125 -3.23 10.95 -9.93
CA LEU A 125 -1.88 11.45 -10.20
C LEU A 125 -0.84 10.70 -9.35
N LEU A 126 0.22 10.19 -9.99
CA LEU A 126 1.39 9.74 -9.26
C LEU A 126 2.34 10.90 -9.00
N VAL A 127 2.78 11.00 -7.75
CA VAL A 127 3.55 12.15 -7.25
C VAL A 127 4.75 11.69 -6.43
N GLU A 128 5.71 12.59 -6.26
CA GLU A 128 6.83 12.41 -5.34
C GLU A 128 6.42 12.64 -3.89
N ARG A 129 7.24 12.16 -2.96
CA ARG A 129 7.07 12.38 -1.52
C ARG A 129 6.94 13.86 -1.17
N GLN A 130 7.76 14.72 -1.78
CA GLN A 130 7.71 16.15 -1.53
C GLN A 130 6.36 16.75 -1.96
N ALA A 131 5.93 16.49 -3.20
CA ALA A 131 4.65 16.98 -3.71
C ALA A 131 3.46 16.46 -2.90
N LEU A 132 3.52 15.22 -2.41
CA LEU A 132 2.48 14.63 -1.57
C LEU A 132 2.41 15.31 -0.19
N ASN A 133 3.57 15.62 0.41
CA ASN A 133 3.63 16.33 1.69
C ASN A 133 3.15 17.78 1.56
N GLU A 134 3.57 18.49 0.51
CA GLU A 134 3.10 19.86 0.22
C GLU A 134 1.59 19.89 -0.03
N ALA A 135 1.06 18.92 -0.78
CA ALA A 135 -0.38 18.80 -1.03
C ALA A 135 -1.18 18.48 0.25
N MET A 136 -0.58 17.76 1.20
CA MET A 136 -1.18 17.48 2.50
C MET A 136 -1.26 18.73 3.38
N ASP A 137 -0.21 19.56 3.39
CA ASP A 137 -0.19 20.82 4.16
C ASP A 137 -1.17 21.86 3.60
N GLY A 138 -1.48 21.79 2.31
CA GLY A 138 -2.48 22.65 1.64
C GLY A 138 -3.94 22.28 1.93
N GLU A 139 -4.22 21.09 2.45
CA GLU A 139 -5.59 20.61 2.70
C GLU A 139 -6.11 21.07 4.07
N ARG A 140 -7.24 21.80 4.05
CA ARG A 140 -7.86 22.40 5.25
C ARG A 140 -8.37 21.39 6.27
N SER A 141 -8.57 20.14 5.86
CA SER A 141 -9.02 19.02 6.70
C SER A 141 -7.86 18.17 7.25
N GLY A 142 -6.61 18.63 7.12
CA GLY A 142 -5.41 17.92 7.58
C GLY A 142 -5.24 17.96 9.10
N HIS A 143 -5.73 16.94 9.79
CA HIS A 143 -5.44 16.71 11.21
C HIS A 143 -4.38 15.61 11.37
N HIS A 144 -3.25 15.99 11.95
CA HIS A 144 -2.03 15.21 12.26
C HIS A 144 -1.05 14.92 11.11
N HIS A 145 0.17 15.41 11.27
CA HIS A 145 1.37 15.13 10.47
C HIS A 145 1.99 13.80 10.94
N MET A 146 2.10 12.81 10.06
CA MET A 146 2.75 11.52 10.34
C MET A 146 3.77 11.15 9.24
N PRO A 147 4.79 10.33 9.54
CA PRO A 147 6.04 10.34 8.77
C PRO A 147 6.00 9.82 7.33
N GLU A 148 5.00 9.05 6.89
CA GLU A 148 4.96 8.52 5.52
C GLU A 148 3.54 8.37 4.94
N THR A 149 2.91 9.49 4.61
CA THR A 149 1.72 9.52 3.73
C THR A 149 2.03 8.88 2.38
N ARG A 150 1.20 7.94 1.91
CA ARG A 150 1.40 7.24 0.62
C ARG A 150 0.29 7.48 -0.40
N GLY A 151 -0.86 8.00 0.04
CA GLY A 151 -1.97 8.42 -0.80
C GLY A 151 -2.68 9.62 -0.20
N LEU A 152 -3.40 10.38 -1.03
CA LEU A 152 -4.17 11.53 -0.56
C LEU A 152 -5.36 11.85 -1.48
N CYS A 153 -6.57 11.80 -0.93
CA CYS A 153 -7.79 12.28 -1.57
C CYS A 153 -8.01 13.78 -1.29
N LEU A 154 -7.91 14.60 -2.34
CA LEU A 154 -7.94 16.06 -2.31
C LEU A 154 -9.32 16.65 -2.58
N SER A 155 -9.58 17.81 -1.97
CA SER A 155 -10.80 18.58 -2.17
C SER A 155 -10.55 20.07 -2.46
N GLU A 156 -9.36 20.59 -2.15
CA GLU A 156 -9.02 21.99 -2.41
C GLU A 156 -8.33 22.17 -3.77
N GLU A 157 -8.36 23.42 -4.27
CA GLU A 157 -7.58 23.82 -5.44
C GLU A 157 -6.11 23.97 -5.08
N GLN A 158 -5.25 23.30 -5.84
CA GLN A 158 -3.81 23.43 -5.69
C GLN A 158 -3.07 23.01 -6.96
N THR A 159 -1.80 23.38 -7.07
CA THR A 159 -0.93 22.91 -8.17
C THR A 159 -0.01 21.83 -7.61
N VAL A 160 -0.02 20.65 -8.22
CA VAL A 160 0.73 19.49 -7.76
C VAL A 160 1.70 19.04 -8.85
N SER A 161 2.95 18.76 -8.49
CA SER A 161 3.94 18.20 -9.41
C SER A 161 3.67 16.70 -9.62
N THR A 162 3.24 16.32 -10.83
CA THR A 162 2.92 14.93 -11.21
C THR A 162 4.01 14.32 -12.08
N ILE A 163 4.15 12.99 -12.05
CA ILE A 163 5.15 12.26 -12.83
C ILE A 163 4.59 11.98 -14.23
N LEU A 164 5.19 12.64 -15.23
CA LEU A 164 4.78 12.56 -16.63
C LEU A 164 5.33 11.30 -17.32
N LYS A 165 6.55 10.89 -16.97
CA LYS A 165 7.24 9.81 -17.68
C LYS A 165 7.98 8.88 -16.75
N ARG A 166 7.90 7.57 -17.05
CA ARG A 166 8.70 6.52 -16.42
C ARG A 166 10.16 6.93 -16.35
N PRO A 167 10.76 6.99 -15.16
CA PRO A 167 12.19 7.21 -15.04
C PRO A 167 12.96 5.96 -15.48
N ARG A 168 14.18 6.16 -15.98
CA ARG A 168 15.04 5.05 -16.46
C ARG A 168 15.90 4.55 -15.31
N ILE A 169 16.05 3.24 -15.21
CA ILE A 169 17.00 2.64 -14.26
C ILE A 169 18.38 2.65 -14.92
N GLY A 170 19.27 3.49 -14.41
CA GLY A 170 20.65 3.62 -14.86
C GLY A 170 21.60 2.61 -14.22
N ALA A 171 22.89 2.73 -14.55
CA ALA A 171 23.94 1.90 -13.97
C ALA A 171 23.93 2.00 -12.43
N GLY A 172 24.04 0.85 -11.76
CA GLY A 172 24.06 0.77 -10.29
C GLY A 172 22.69 0.79 -9.61
N ASN A 173 21.62 0.38 -10.30
CA ASN A 173 20.25 0.30 -9.77
C ASN A 173 19.75 1.65 -9.22
N ARG A 174 20.03 2.73 -9.94
CA ARG A 174 19.53 4.07 -9.60
C ARG A 174 18.49 4.49 -10.61
N VAL A 175 17.34 4.92 -10.12
CA VAL A 175 16.36 5.64 -10.94
C VAL A 175 16.97 6.99 -11.33
N MET A 176 16.80 7.37 -12.59
CA MET A 176 17.32 8.63 -13.14
C MET A 176 16.37 9.19 -14.20
N ASN A 177 16.48 10.50 -14.43
CA ASN A 177 15.74 11.25 -15.46
C ASN A 177 14.22 11.21 -15.27
N MET A 178 13.76 11.33 -14.03
CA MET A 178 12.34 11.56 -13.79
C MET A 178 11.95 12.95 -14.30
N ILE A 179 10.81 13.03 -14.98
CA ILE A 179 10.27 14.27 -15.52
C ILE A 179 8.93 14.53 -14.83
N THR A 180 8.87 15.60 -14.06
CA THR A 180 7.64 16.10 -13.43
C THR A 180 7.06 17.25 -14.22
N GLU A 181 5.75 17.41 -14.18
CA GLU A 181 5.06 18.60 -14.67
C GLU A 181 4.09 19.15 -13.62
N PRO A 182 3.88 20.48 -13.58
CA PRO A 182 2.86 21.06 -12.71
C PRO A 182 1.46 20.74 -13.25
N TYR A 183 0.61 20.14 -12.42
CA TYR A 183 -0.79 19.89 -12.72
C TYR A 183 -1.67 20.81 -11.87
N LYS A 184 -2.43 21.69 -12.51
CA LYS A 184 -3.34 22.61 -11.81
C LYS A 184 -4.67 21.92 -11.51
N LEU A 185 -4.94 21.65 -10.24
CA LEU A 185 -6.23 21.15 -9.77
C LEU A 185 -7.21 22.31 -9.66
N ILE A 186 -8.34 22.17 -10.35
CA ILE A 186 -9.43 23.15 -10.37
C ILE A 186 -10.62 22.48 -9.67
N ARG A 187 -11.22 23.17 -8.71
CA ARG A 187 -12.32 22.64 -7.92
C ARG A 187 -13.60 22.78 -8.72
N ARG A 188 -13.93 21.69 -9.41
CA ARG A 188 -15.19 21.56 -10.16
C ARG A 188 -16.30 20.87 -9.36
N CYS A 189 -15.94 20.29 -8.22
CA CYS A 189 -16.73 19.32 -7.45
C CYS A 189 -16.07 19.07 -6.08
N ASP A 190 -16.66 18.19 -5.26
CA ASP A 190 -16.23 17.95 -3.87
C ASP A 190 -14.89 17.20 -3.76
N VAL A 191 -14.45 16.54 -4.82
CA VAL A 191 -13.16 15.82 -4.89
C VAL A 191 -12.38 16.30 -6.10
N THR A 192 -11.16 16.79 -5.92
CA THR A 192 -10.38 17.40 -7.02
C THR A 192 -9.39 16.43 -7.65
N ALA A 193 -8.78 15.54 -6.87
CA ALA A 193 -7.91 14.47 -7.34
C ALA A 193 -7.62 13.43 -6.25
N ILE A 194 -7.10 12.28 -6.67
CA ILE A 194 -6.41 11.32 -5.81
C ILE A 194 -4.92 11.34 -6.18
N LEU A 195 -4.07 11.57 -5.19
CA LEU A 195 -2.62 11.47 -5.32
C LEU A 195 -2.14 10.14 -4.74
N ILE A 196 -1.16 9.52 -5.40
CA ILE A 196 -0.47 8.33 -4.86
C ILE A 196 1.03 8.49 -5.03
N LEU A 197 1.78 8.10 -4.01
CA LEU A 197 3.24 8.07 -4.05
C LEU A 197 3.72 7.06 -5.11
N TYR A 198 4.61 7.48 -6.00
CA TYR A 198 5.11 6.63 -7.09
C TYR A 198 6.04 5.50 -6.60
N GLY A 199 6.33 4.54 -7.47
CA GLY A 199 7.32 3.50 -7.22
C GLY A 199 6.88 2.47 -6.19
N LEU A 200 5.56 2.30 -6.02
CA LEU A 200 4.96 1.28 -5.18
C LEU A 200 4.47 0.09 -6.04
N PRO A 201 4.58 -1.16 -5.55
CA PRO A 201 4.03 -2.35 -6.19
C PRO A 201 2.54 -2.23 -6.48
N ARG A 202 2.07 -2.86 -7.55
CA ARG A 202 0.66 -2.82 -8.00
C ARG A 202 -0.35 -3.05 -6.88
N LEU A 203 -0.16 -4.09 -6.06
CA LEU A 203 -1.07 -4.40 -4.94
C LEU A 203 -1.05 -3.33 -3.85
N LEU A 204 0.11 -2.74 -3.56
CA LEU A 204 0.22 -1.64 -2.61
C LEU A 204 -0.50 -0.39 -3.13
N THR A 205 -0.17 0.02 -4.35
CA THR A 205 -0.83 1.14 -5.05
C THR A 205 -2.34 0.94 -5.12
N GLY A 206 -2.80 -0.27 -5.40
CA GLY A 206 -4.22 -0.58 -5.52
C GLY A 206 -4.94 -0.53 -4.18
N SER A 207 -4.31 -1.01 -3.09
CA SER A 207 -4.88 -0.89 -1.75
C SER A 207 -4.99 0.58 -1.30
N ILE A 208 -3.98 1.40 -1.57
CA ILE A 208 -4.00 2.85 -1.34
C ILE A 208 -5.14 3.48 -2.15
N LEU A 209 -5.22 3.17 -3.44
CA LEU A 209 -6.23 3.72 -4.32
C LEU A 209 -7.64 3.32 -3.90
N ALA A 210 -7.85 2.06 -3.51
CA ALA A 210 -9.13 1.59 -2.97
C ALA A 210 -9.52 2.38 -1.72
N HIS A 211 -8.57 2.68 -0.83
CA HIS A 211 -8.81 3.50 0.35
C HIS A 211 -9.17 4.95 -0.01
N GLU A 212 -8.36 5.62 -0.84
CA GLU A 212 -8.60 7.01 -1.22
C GLU A 212 -9.89 7.18 -2.03
N MET A 213 -10.25 6.16 -2.83
CA MET A 213 -11.53 6.11 -3.52
C MET A 213 -12.71 6.03 -2.56
N MET A 214 -12.54 5.41 -1.39
CA MET A 214 -13.60 5.38 -0.36
C MET A 214 -13.84 6.77 0.22
N HIS A 215 -12.77 7.52 0.53
CA HIS A 215 -12.90 8.93 0.92
C HIS A 215 -13.64 9.73 -0.16
N ALA A 216 -13.26 9.55 -1.43
CA ALA A 216 -13.91 10.24 -2.53
C ALA A 216 -15.40 9.89 -2.61
N TRP A 217 -15.74 8.61 -2.51
CA TRP A 217 -17.11 8.13 -2.56
C TRP A 217 -17.96 8.67 -1.40
N LEU A 218 -17.45 8.66 -0.17
CA LEU A 218 -18.15 9.21 1.00
C LEU A 218 -18.48 10.69 0.82
N ARG A 219 -17.52 11.49 0.33
CA ARG A 219 -17.73 12.92 0.05
C ARG A 219 -18.80 13.12 -1.01
N LEU A 220 -18.71 12.41 -2.13
CA LEU A 220 -19.65 12.53 -3.25
C LEU A 220 -21.07 12.06 -2.91
N GLN A 221 -21.22 11.14 -1.95
CA GLN A 221 -22.52 10.72 -1.46
C GLN A 221 -23.10 11.64 -0.37
N GLY A 222 -22.38 12.69 0.02
CA GLY A 222 -22.83 13.68 1.01
C GLY A 222 -22.86 13.13 2.43
N TYR A 223 -21.91 12.28 2.80
CA TYR A 223 -21.71 11.92 4.20
C TYR A 223 -21.30 13.17 4.99
N ARG A 224 -21.82 13.29 6.21
CA ARG A 224 -21.42 14.36 7.14
C ARG A 224 -19.96 14.18 7.54
N THR A 225 -19.36 15.20 8.14
CA THR A 225 -18.05 15.06 8.79
C THR A 225 -18.11 13.93 9.82
N LEU A 226 -17.40 12.83 9.54
CA LEU A 226 -17.31 11.66 10.41
C LEU A 226 -16.16 11.84 11.40
N SER A 227 -16.17 11.07 12.49
CA SER A 227 -14.97 10.93 13.30
C SER A 227 -13.90 10.17 12.52
N GLN A 228 -12.63 10.46 12.80
CA GLN A 228 -11.50 9.91 12.05
C GLN A 228 -11.48 8.38 12.08
N ASP A 229 -11.74 7.77 13.22
CA ASP A 229 -11.76 6.32 13.39
C ASP A 229 -12.85 5.64 12.53
N VAL A 230 -13.99 6.31 12.31
CA VAL A 230 -15.08 5.80 11.46
C VAL A 230 -14.74 5.96 9.99
N GLU A 231 -14.30 7.16 9.58
CA GLU A 231 -13.93 7.45 8.19
C GLU A 231 -12.74 6.57 7.75
N GLU A 232 -11.65 6.58 8.51
CA GLU A 232 -10.46 5.81 8.20
C GLU A 232 -10.70 4.31 8.33
N GLY A 233 -11.51 3.92 9.32
CA GLY A 233 -11.87 2.53 9.52
C GLY A 233 -12.59 1.93 8.32
N ILE A 234 -13.61 2.61 7.78
CA ILE A 234 -14.33 2.09 6.61
C ILE A 234 -13.45 2.15 5.35
N CYS A 235 -12.61 3.19 5.20
CA CYS A 235 -11.67 3.26 4.08
C CYS A 235 -10.64 2.11 4.11
N GLN A 236 -10.14 1.73 5.29
CA GLN A 236 -9.29 0.54 5.48
C GLN A 236 -10.02 -0.77 5.15
N VAL A 237 -11.32 -0.88 5.47
CA VAL A 237 -12.12 -2.05 5.10
C VAL A 237 -12.19 -2.23 3.58
N LEU A 238 -12.38 -1.15 2.81
CA LEU A 238 -12.44 -1.24 1.36
C LEU A 238 -11.08 -1.62 0.75
N ALA A 239 -9.97 -1.10 1.29
CA ALA A 239 -8.63 -1.52 0.89
C ALA A 239 -8.38 -3.01 1.15
N HIS A 240 -8.79 -3.50 2.33
CA HIS A 240 -8.69 -4.90 2.72
C HIS A 240 -9.53 -5.82 1.82
N LEU A 241 -10.79 -5.45 1.55
CA LEU A 241 -11.69 -6.20 0.67
C LEU A 241 -11.13 -6.28 -0.76
N TRP A 242 -10.58 -5.17 -1.27
CA TRP A 242 -9.94 -5.18 -2.58
C TRP A 242 -8.73 -6.12 -2.60
N LEU A 243 -7.81 -6.01 -1.63
CA LEU A 243 -6.65 -6.92 -1.53
C LEU A 243 -7.09 -8.39 -1.48
N GLN A 244 -8.11 -8.71 -0.67
CA GLN A 244 -8.66 -10.06 -0.59
C GLN A 244 -9.17 -10.55 -1.94
N SER A 245 -9.87 -9.71 -2.71
CA SER A 245 -10.34 -10.08 -4.06
C SER A 245 -9.16 -10.39 -5.01
N GLN A 246 -8.08 -9.62 -4.94
CA GLN A 246 -6.90 -9.80 -5.79
C GLN A 246 -6.16 -11.11 -5.43
N ILE A 247 -5.98 -11.39 -4.14
CA ILE A 247 -5.34 -12.61 -3.64
C ILE A 247 -6.15 -13.86 -4.03
N MET A 248 -7.48 -13.77 -3.96
CA MET A 248 -8.37 -14.85 -4.40
C MET A 248 -8.29 -15.09 -5.91
N SER A 249 -8.27 -14.02 -6.72
CA SER A 249 -8.12 -14.10 -8.18
C SER A 249 -6.80 -14.79 -8.58
N ILE A 250 -5.69 -14.39 -7.96
CA ILE A 250 -4.35 -15.00 -8.12
C ILE A 250 -4.37 -16.50 -7.77
N SER A 251 -5.16 -16.89 -6.77
CA SER A 251 -5.26 -18.29 -6.35
C SER A 251 -6.09 -19.13 -7.33
N GLY A 252 -7.18 -18.58 -7.88
CA GLY A 252 -8.04 -19.25 -8.86
C GLY A 252 -7.34 -19.52 -10.20
N SER A 253 -6.45 -18.62 -10.65
CA SER A 253 -5.67 -18.81 -11.88
C SER A 253 -4.66 -19.96 -11.82
N ASN A 254 -4.26 -20.40 -10.62
CA ASN A 254 -3.33 -21.50 -10.43
C ASN A 254 -4.00 -22.90 -10.46
N ILE A 255 -5.33 -22.98 -10.38
CA ILE A 255 -6.09 -24.25 -10.36
C ILE A 255 -6.75 -24.54 -11.72
N ALA A 256 -7.03 -23.52 -12.54
CA ALA A 256 -7.66 -23.68 -13.84
C ALA A 256 -6.64 -24.01 -14.95
N SER A 257 -6.07 -25.21 -14.92
CA SER A 257 -5.31 -25.79 -16.04
C SER A 257 -5.84 -27.17 -16.45
N THR A 258 -7.15 -27.39 -16.44
CA THR A 258 -7.78 -28.52 -17.14
C THR A 258 -9.26 -28.24 -17.46
N SER A 259 -9.54 -27.55 -18.56
CA SER A 259 -10.69 -27.82 -19.44
C SER A 259 -10.80 -26.73 -20.52
N SER A 260 -10.71 -27.16 -21.77
CA SER A 260 -10.91 -26.37 -22.98
C SER A 260 -12.38 -25.98 -23.17
N SER A 261 -12.69 -24.68 -23.25
CA SER A 261 -13.76 -24.09 -24.09
C SER A 261 -13.70 -22.54 -24.03
N ALA A 262 -13.38 -21.93 -25.19
CA ALA A 262 -13.49 -20.51 -25.58
C ALA A 262 -13.17 -19.40 -24.55
N PRO A 263 -12.06 -18.64 -24.71
CA PRO A 263 -11.88 -17.40 -23.99
C PRO A 263 -12.57 -16.25 -24.75
N VAL A 264 -13.58 -15.65 -24.13
CA VAL A 264 -13.91 -14.24 -24.39
C VAL A 264 -12.67 -13.44 -24.00
N ALA A 265 -12.18 -12.58 -24.89
CA ALA A 265 -10.91 -11.89 -24.76
C ALA A 265 -10.86 -11.02 -23.48
N ARG A 266 -10.35 -11.59 -22.38
CA ARG A 266 -9.82 -10.81 -21.25
C ARG A 266 -8.45 -10.32 -21.66
N SER A 267 -8.36 -9.02 -21.91
CA SER A 267 -7.09 -8.31 -22.01
C SER A 267 -6.39 -8.34 -20.65
N SER A 268 -5.61 -9.40 -20.38
CA SER A 268 -4.69 -9.46 -19.25
C SER A 268 -3.35 -10.04 -19.69
N LYS A 269 -2.63 -9.27 -20.52
CA LYS A 269 -1.17 -9.42 -20.64
C LYS A 269 -0.52 -8.53 -19.57
N GLN A 270 -0.61 -8.93 -18.30
CA GLN A 270 0.21 -8.33 -17.25
C GLN A 270 0.57 -9.40 -16.22
N GLY A 271 1.85 -9.76 -16.17
CA GLY A 271 2.50 -10.53 -15.10
C GLY A 271 1.97 -11.94 -14.86
N THR A 272 2.78 -12.95 -15.16
CA THR A 272 2.64 -14.27 -14.52
C THR A 272 2.48 -14.08 -13.01
N SER A 273 1.31 -14.43 -12.48
CA SER A 273 1.01 -14.33 -11.05
C SER A 273 2.07 -15.08 -10.25
N SER A 274 3.01 -14.33 -9.66
CA SER A 274 4.15 -14.94 -8.99
C SER A 274 3.76 -15.35 -7.57
N PRO A 275 4.32 -16.44 -7.03
CA PRO A 275 4.16 -16.77 -5.60
C PRO A 275 4.54 -15.61 -4.67
N PHE A 276 5.48 -14.76 -5.11
CA PHE A 276 5.86 -13.54 -4.41
C PHE A 276 4.74 -12.50 -4.39
N GLU A 277 4.08 -12.22 -5.52
CA GLU A 277 2.99 -11.23 -5.60
C GLU A 277 1.84 -11.61 -4.66
N ARG A 278 1.47 -12.89 -4.60
CA ARG A 278 0.46 -13.38 -3.63
C ARG A 278 0.91 -13.12 -2.20
N LYS A 279 2.13 -13.53 -1.84
CA LYS A 279 2.68 -13.35 -0.49
C LYS A 279 2.82 -11.87 -0.12
N LEU A 280 3.08 -11.02 -1.10
CA LEU A 280 3.12 -9.56 -0.94
C LEU A 280 1.71 -9.00 -0.68
N GLY A 281 0.68 -9.51 -1.35
CA GLY A 281 -0.71 -9.20 -1.02
C GLY A 281 -1.09 -9.62 0.40
N ASP A 282 -0.73 -10.84 0.80
CA ASP A 282 -0.94 -11.32 2.18
C ASP A 282 -0.21 -10.45 3.21
N PHE A 283 0.98 -9.95 2.88
CA PHE A 283 1.74 -9.02 3.73
C PHE A 283 0.98 -7.72 3.96
N PHE A 284 0.50 -7.06 2.88
CA PHE A 284 -0.27 -5.82 3.00
C PHE A 284 -1.59 -6.01 3.75
N LYS A 285 -2.28 -7.13 3.50
CA LYS A 285 -3.47 -7.50 4.24
C LYS A 285 -3.17 -7.64 5.74
N HIS A 286 -2.09 -8.35 6.08
CA HIS A 286 -1.66 -8.53 7.46
C HIS A 286 -1.30 -7.19 8.13
N GLN A 287 -0.68 -6.26 7.41
CA GLN A 287 -0.37 -4.93 7.95
C GLN A 287 -1.64 -4.13 8.31
N ILE A 288 -2.71 -4.21 7.52
CA ILE A 288 -4.01 -3.59 7.88
C ILE A 288 -4.60 -4.27 9.12
N GLU A 289 -4.60 -5.60 9.15
CA GLU A 289 -5.20 -6.38 10.25
C GLU A 289 -4.48 -6.22 11.59
N SER A 290 -3.14 -6.06 11.55
CA SER A 290 -2.28 -5.98 12.72
C SER A 290 -1.97 -4.55 13.17
N ASP A 291 -2.47 -3.53 12.46
CA ASP A 291 -2.23 -2.13 12.82
C ASP A 291 -2.75 -1.84 14.24
N THR A 292 -1.84 -1.37 15.10
CA THR A 292 -2.12 -1.03 16.50
C THR A 292 -2.59 0.42 16.67
N SER A 293 -2.62 1.22 15.60
CA SER A 293 -3.00 2.62 15.67
C SER A 293 -4.45 2.79 16.16
N PRO A 294 -4.71 3.79 17.02
CA PRO A 294 -6.06 4.02 17.52
C PRO A 294 -7.08 4.40 16.45
N VAL A 295 -6.66 5.11 15.41
CA VAL A 295 -7.56 5.58 14.35
C VAL A 295 -7.70 4.52 13.26
N TYR A 296 -6.61 4.14 12.60
CA TYR A 296 -6.66 3.22 11.45
C TYR A 296 -6.87 1.77 11.90
N GLY A 297 -6.10 1.30 12.88
CA GLY A 297 -6.15 -0.07 13.38
C GLY A 297 -7.45 -0.41 14.10
N ASN A 298 -7.83 0.37 15.12
CA ASN A 298 -9.11 0.13 15.81
C ASN A 298 -10.31 0.44 14.91
N GLY A 299 -10.23 1.51 14.09
CA GLY A 299 -11.25 1.84 13.12
C GLY A 299 -11.50 0.71 12.13
N PHE A 300 -10.44 0.13 11.56
CA PHE A 300 -10.54 -1.05 10.70
C PHE A 300 -11.20 -2.22 11.43
N ARG A 301 -10.77 -2.55 12.66
CA ARG A 301 -11.35 -3.66 13.43
C ARG A 301 -12.86 -3.45 13.68
N ALA A 302 -13.27 -2.25 14.07
CA ALA A 302 -14.67 -1.91 14.30
C ALA A 302 -15.48 -1.97 12.99
N GLY A 303 -14.98 -1.34 11.93
CA GLY A 303 -15.63 -1.31 10.62
C GLY A 303 -15.73 -2.70 9.99
N ASN A 304 -14.66 -3.49 10.04
CA ASN A 304 -14.65 -4.86 9.52
C ASN A 304 -15.62 -5.75 10.29
N HIS A 305 -15.68 -5.61 11.62
CA HIS A 305 -16.68 -6.32 12.43
C HIS A 305 -18.11 -5.97 12.02
N ALA A 306 -18.41 -4.67 11.85
CA ALA A 306 -19.72 -4.20 11.39
C ALA A 306 -20.07 -4.74 10.00
N VAL A 307 -19.14 -4.67 9.03
CA VAL A 307 -19.34 -5.15 7.66
C VAL A 307 -19.55 -6.67 7.63
N LEU A 308 -18.81 -7.44 8.42
CA LEU A 308 -19.00 -8.89 8.51
C LEU A 308 -20.34 -9.26 9.13
N LYS A 309 -20.80 -8.51 10.14
CA LYS A 309 -22.04 -8.79 10.87
C LYS A 309 -23.29 -8.33 10.12
N TYR A 310 -23.24 -7.15 9.50
CA TYR A 310 -24.42 -6.49 8.94
C TYR A 310 -24.38 -6.34 7.41
N GLY A 311 -23.24 -6.60 6.78
CA GLY A 311 -22.99 -6.30 5.38
C GLY A 311 -22.57 -4.85 5.15
N LEU A 312 -21.83 -4.62 4.06
CA LEU A 312 -21.28 -3.31 3.72
C LEU A 312 -22.37 -2.25 3.58
N ARG A 313 -23.43 -2.54 2.83
CA ARG A 313 -24.50 -1.58 2.55
C ARG A 313 -25.19 -1.08 3.82
N ARG A 314 -25.61 -1.98 4.69
CA ARG A 314 -26.29 -1.62 5.95
C ARG A 314 -25.35 -0.86 6.91
N THR A 315 -24.07 -1.22 6.91
CA THR A 315 -23.05 -0.51 7.69
C THR A 315 -22.92 0.94 7.22
N LEU A 316 -22.82 1.16 5.90
CA LEU A 316 -22.75 2.49 5.30
C LEU A 316 -24.02 3.32 5.54
N ASP A 317 -25.21 2.73 5.36
CA ASP A 317 -26.48 3.40 5.66
C ASP A 317 -26.57 3.82 7.14
N HIS A 318 -26.05 3.00 8.07
CA HIS A 318 -25.99 3.34 9.49
C HIS A 318 -24.99 4.46 9.79
N ILE A 319 -23.79 4.43 9.20
CA ILE A 319 -22.80 5.50 9.32
C ILE A 319 -23.38 6.81 8.81
N ARG A 320 -24.12 6.79 7.68
CA ARG A 320 -24.76 7.99 7.13
C ARG A 320 -25.76 8.63 8.09
N LEU A 321 -26.51 7.80 8.82
CA LEU A 321 -27.55 8.27 9.75
C LEU A 321 -26.97 8.73 11.10
N THR A 322 -25.97 8.03 11.62
CA THR A 322 -25.51 8.16 13.01
C THR A 322 -24.11 8.74 13.16
N GLY A 323 -23.31 8.74 12.09
CA GLY A 323 -21.89 9.08 12.11
C GLY A 323 -20.98 8.00 12.72
N ASN A 324 -21.51 6.84 13.11
CA ASN A 324 -20.78 5.79 13.84
C ASN A 324 -20.94 4.42 13.17
N PHE A 325 -20.09 3.45 13.55
CA PHE A 325 -20.31 2.05 13.18
C PHE A 325 -21.48 1.43 13.96
N PRO A 326 -22.27 0.53 13.34
CA PRO A 326 -23.28 -0.24 14.06
C PRO A 326 -22.62 -1.29 14.98
N TYR A 327 -23.13 -1.40 16.21
CA TYR A 327 -22.72 -2.40 17.21
C TYR A 327 -23.73 -3.56 17.28
#